data_AF-A0AAE0RJD1-F1
#
_entry.id   AF-A0AAE0RJD1-F1
#
_cell.length_a   1.000
_cell.length_b   1.000
_cell.length_c   1.000
_cell.angle_alpha   90.00
_cell.angle_beta   90.00
_cell.angle_gamma   90.00
#
_symmetry.space_group_name_H-M   'P 1'
#
loop_
_entity.id
_entity.type
_entity.pdbx_description
1 polymer ?
#
loop_
_entity_poly.entity_id
_entity_poly.type
_entity_poly.pdbx_seq_one_letter_code
_entity_poly.pdbx_strand_id
1 'polypeptide(L)'
;MGRSFVQPGVLTVDSVAASCHSSDSAKIIQKSIDKINKHNAQVDYKHIFTKSYHFDNEEFLAGLNLITAGVSVVKYSVKQQSYQAAREALGKVLHTLQDFYSHSNWIELGKTEPYSNLIKPETPINNIADSKTCRSCTWTDCTNNILEEVIAQQKLTSGYFGFSKPEGKCSHGGMFDPSSWWDGGINKDTADSSHGHLHEAAALVATAATRELLQDIRAAVGDTEFLRLMGFSQTSVLSFVIDTTSDMSEDIEEVRRVTSFITDSKTGTAAQRSEYILVPFNDPDYGPHLRTTNPDLFKKQLNALRAEGGGDAPEMCLSGLQLALTSSPVQTEIFVFTDADAKDKRLRNTVRALIERTKSVVNFMLTTAISSQQVSSQVYHDLAQASGGHAIEVTKGTLSQATKIIALTSRSTLVIKNFVK
;
A
#
# COMPACT_ATOMS: atom_id res chain seq x y z
N MET A 1 15.25 -9.04 -7.20
CA MET A 1 15.81 -7.89 -6.44
C MET A 1 16.61 -8.45 -5.27
N GLY A 2 17.75 -7.85 -4.90
CA GLY A 2 18.46 -8.20 -3.64
C GLY A 2 19.75 -9.03 -3.72
N ARG A 3 20.35 -9.29 -4.89
CA ARG A 3 21.64 -10.01 -4.96
C ARG A 3 22.89 -9.13 -4.78
N SER A 4 22.73 -7.81 -4.72
CA SER A 4 23.82 -6.84 -4.50
C SER A 4 23.29 -5.57 -3.83
N PHE A 5 22.79 -5.69 -2.59
CA PHE A 5 22.46 -4.51 -1.78
C PHE A 5 23.76 -3.91 -1.24
N VAL A 6 24.08 -2.70 -1.66
CA VAL A 6 25.14 -1.89 -1.05
C VAL A 6 24.46 -0.85 -0.18
N GLN A 7 24.71 -0.91 1.13
CA GLN A 7 24.13 0.04 2.07
C GLN A 7 24.62 1.45 1.73
N PRO A 8 23.72 2.42 1.48
CA PRO A 8 24.14 3.78 1.17
C PRO A 8 24.66 4.46 2.44
N GLY A 9 25.63 5.37 2.29
CA GLY A 9 26.20 6.12 3.42
C GLY A 9 25.20 7.06 4.11
N VAL A 10 24.17 7.49 3.37
CA VAL A 10 23.02 8.25 3.90
C VAL A 10 21.74 7.52 3.52
N LEU A 11 20.86 7.29 4.48
CA LEU A 11 19.56 6.65 4.25
C LEU A 11 18.53 7.71 3.83
N THR A 12 18.31 7.86 2.53
CA THR A 12 17.21 8.62 1.95
C THR A 12 16.35 7.69 1.10
N VAL A 13 15.12 8.09 0.78
CA VAL A 13 14.27 7.29 -0.10
C VAL A 13 14.95 7.03 -1.45
N ASP A 14 15.60 8.05 -2.02
CA ASP A 14 16.34 7.92 -3.28
C ASP A 14 17.54 6.99 -3.16
N SER A 15 18.32 7.10 -2.07
CA SER A 15 19.52 6.27 -1.90
C SER A 15 19.16 4.81 -1.68
N VAL A 16 18.10 4.52 -0.92
CA VAL A 16 17.63 3.15 -0.70
C VAL A 16 17.00 2.59 -1.98
N ALA A 17 16.22 3.38 -2.73
CA ALA A 17 15.68 2.98 -4.02
C ALA A 17 16.80 2.65 -5.02
N ALA A 18 17.85 3.48 -5.09
CA ALA A 18 19.01 3.25 -5.93
C ALA A 18 19.77 1.97 -5.52
N SER A 19 20.01 1.76 -4.23
CA SER A 19 20.64 0.54 -3.71
C SER A 19 19.84 -0.74 -3.99
N CYS A 20 18.54 -0.61 -4.25
CA CYS A 20 17.66 -1.71 -4.67
C CYS A 20 17.55 -1.87 -6.21
N HIS A 21 18.31 -1.09 -6.99
CA HIS A 21 18.19 -0.99 -8.46
C HIS A 21 16.77 -0.63 -8.91
N SER A 22 16.09 0.21 -8.12
CA SER A 22 14.69 0.59 -8.32
C SER A 22 14.48 2.10 -8.14
N SER A 23 15.39 2.93 -8.66
CA SER A 23 15.34 4.40 -8.53
C SER A 23 13.98 5.00 -8.94
N ASP A 24 13.31 4.42 -9.94
CA ASP A 24 11.97 4.85 -10.38
C ASP A 24 10.88 4.68 -9.29
N SER A 25 11.10 3.77 -8.33
CA SER A 25 10.20 3.53 -7.20
C SER A 25 10.30 4.58 -6.09
N ALA A 26 11.31 5.47 -6.10
CA ALA A 26 11.54 6.43 -5.02
C ALA A 26 10.30 7.26 -4.68
N LYS A 27 9.60 7.80 -5.69
CA LYS A 27 8.35 8.55 -5.48
C LYS A 27 7.24 7.71 -4.83
N ILE A 28 7.17 6.42 -5.13
CA ILE A 28 6.16 5.49 -4.59
C ILE A 28 6.52 5.10 -3.16
N ILE A 29 7.81 4.85 -2.90
CA ILE A 29 8.33 4.59 -1.55
C ILE A 29 8.03 5.80 -0.66
N GLN A 30 8.33 7.03 -1.11
CA GLN A 30 8.02 8.25 -0.37
C GLN A 30 6.52 8.35 -0.06
N LYS A 31 5.65 8.19 -1.07
CA LYS A 31 4.19 8.18 -0.86
C LYS A 31 3.72 7.11 0.13
N SER A 32 4.40 5.95 0.16
CA SER A 32 4.08 4.87 1.08
C SER A 32 4.46 5.23 2.51
N ILE A 33 5.63 5.82 2.72
CA ILE A 33 6.09 6.37 3.99
C ILE A 33 5.16 7.49 4.46
N ASP A 34 4.84 8.45 3.59
CA ASP A 34 3.93 9.55 3.89
C ASP A 34 2.55 9.04 4.34
N LYS A 35 2.05 7.98 3.71
CA LYS A 35 0.76 7.36 4.10
C LYS A 35 0.83 6.72 5.47
N ILE A 36 1.93 6.05 5.82
CA ILE A 36 2.16 5.46 7.14
C ILE A 36 2.25 6.58 8.18
N ASN A 37 3.11 7.58 7.96
CA ASN A 37 3.30 8.73 8.86
C ASN A 37 2.01 9.51 9.08
N LYS A 38 1.22 9.72 8.01
CA LYS A 38 -0.09 10.36 8.12
C LYS A 38 -1.04 9.58 9.03
N HIS A 39 -1.08 8.25 8.94
CA HIS A 39 -1.99 7.44 9.75
C HIS A 39 -1.47 7.19 11.17
N ASN A 40 -0.16 7.31 11.37
CA ASN A 40 0.46 7.42 12.69
C ASN A 40 -0.01 8.71 13.36
N ALA A 41 0.35 9.89 12.84
CA ALA A 41 -0.05 11.19 13.41
C ALA A 41 -1.57 11.42 13.52
N GLN A 42 -2.39 10.75 12.71
CA GLN A 42 -3.85 10.83 12.83
C GLN A 42 -4.41 10.19 14.10
N VAL A 43 -3.67 9.28 14.75
CA VAL A 43 -4.10 8.65 16.00
C VAL A 43 -4.22 9.72 17.09
N ASP A 44 -3.25 10.62 17.26
CA ASP A 44 -3.33 11.72 18.22
C ASP A 44 -4.61 12.55 18.10
N TYR A 45 -5.06 12.83 16.87
CA TYR A 45 -6.27 13.62 16.66
C TYR A 45 -7.55 12.80 16.85
N LYS A 46 -7.59 11.57 16.35
CA LYS A 46 -8.81 10.74 16.36
C LYS A 46 -9.04 10.03 17.69
N HIS A 47 -7.97 9.81 18.44
CA HIS A 47 -7.92 9.02 19.66
C HIS A 47 -7.33 9.78 20.83
N ILE A 48 -7.30 11.12 20.80
CA ILE A 48 -6.74 12.03 21.81
C ILE A 48 -7.05 11.64 23.27
N PHE A 49 -8.26 11.17 23.58
CA PHE A 49 -8.67 10.77 24.95
C PHE A 49 -8.81 9.25 25.11
N THR A 50 -8.38 8.46 24.13
CA THR A 50 -8.45 7.00 24.14
C THR A 50 -7.11 6.43 24.61
N LYS A 51 -6.95 6.36 25.92
CA LYS A 51 -5.71 6.01 26.65
C LYS A 51 -4.97 4.80 26.08
N SER A 52 -5.69 3.72 25.76
CA SER A 52 -5.10 2.52 25.14
C SER A 52 -4.28 2.77 23.86
N TYR A 53 -4.60 3.79 23.05
CA TYR A 53 -3.81 4.12 21.85
C TYR A 53 -2.46 4.77 22.17
N HIS A 54 -2.33 5.31 23.39
CA HIS A 54 -1.20 6.10 23.87
C HIS A 54 -0.46 5.40 25.03
N PHE A 55 -0.91 4.22 25.46
CA PHE A 55 -0.44 3.59 26.70
C PHE A 55 -0.61 4.43 27.97
N ASP A 56 -1.48 5.44 27.94
CA ASP A 56 -1.81 6.24 29.10
C ASP A 56 -2.57 5.44 30.17
N ASN A 57 -2.61 5.98 31.38
CA ASN A 57 -3.43 5.50 32.50
C ASN A 57 -3.21 4.02 32.83
N GLU A 58 -2.01 3.51 32.59
CA GLU A 58 -1.62 2.11 32.78
C GLU A 58 -2.46 1.11 31.96
N GLU A 59 -3.07 1.54 30.84
CA GLU A 59 -3.84 0.69 29.93
C GLU A 59 -2.95 -0.23 29.05
N PHE A 60 -1.89 -0.81 29.63
CA PHE A 60 -0.89 -1.63 28.93
C PHE A 60 -1.48 -2.83 28.21
N LEU A 61 -2.43 -3.53 28.84
CA LEU A 61 -3.06 -4.71 28.24
C LEU A 61 -3.96 -4.32 27.04
N ALA A 62 -4.63 -3.18 27.12
CA ALA A 62 -5.46 -2.68 26.02
C ALA A 62 -4.59 -2.18 24.86
N GLY A 63 -3.50 -1.46 25.14
CA GLY A 63 -2.50 -1.06 24.14
C GLY A 63 -1.85 -2.27 23.46
N LEU A 64 -1.47 -3.29 24.22
CA LEU A 64 -0.98 -4.58 23.69
C LEU A 64 -1.99 -5.23 22.74
N ASN A 65 -3.27 -5.25 23.12
CA ASN A 65 -4.33 -5.80 22.28
C ASN A 65 -4.51 -5.00 20.97
N LEU A 66 -4.40 -3.67 21.01
CA LEU A 66 -4.43 -2.83 19.81
C LEU A 66 -3.26 -3.13 18.86
N ILE A 67 -2.04 -3.24 19.39
CA ILE A 67 -0.86 -3.57 18.59
C ILE A 67 -1.02 -4.95 17.96
N THR A 68 -1.33 -5.99 18.74
CA THR A 68 -1.39 -7.37 18.25
C THR A 68 -2.53 -7.59 17.24
N ALA A 69 -3.70 -7.00 17.48
CA ALA A 69 -4.80 -7.01 16.53
C ALA A 69 -4.44 -6.23 15.25
N GLY A 70 -3.83 -5.06 15.39
CA GLY A 70 -3.41 -4.24 14.26
C GLY A 70 -2.32 -4.91 13.41
N VAL A 71 -1.31 -5.53 14.03
CA VAL A 71 -0.28 -6.34 13.32
C VAL A 71 -0.93 -7.48 12.54
N SER A 72 -1.94 -8.14 13.11
CA SER A 72 -2.70 -9.18 12.42
C SER A 72 -3.43 -8.62 11.19
N VAL A 73 -4.04 -7.44 11.30
CA VAL A 73 -4.66 -6.72 10.17
C VAL A 73 -3.63 -6.35 9.10
N VAL A 74 -2.44 -5.87 9.48
CA VAL A 74 -1.36 -5.55 8.53
C VAL A 74 -0.94 -6.81 7.77
N LYS A 75 -0.59 -7.89 8.48
CA LYS A 75 -0.18 -9.17 7.88
C LYS A 75 -1.25 -9.73 6.95
N TYR A 76 -2.52 -9.71 7.38
CA TYR A 76 -3.64 -10.15 6.55
C TYR A 76 -3.79 -9.28 5.30
N SER A 77 -3.81 -7.96 5.45
CA SER A 77 -3.99 -7.03 4.33
C SER A 77 -2.87 -7.15 3.29
N VAL A 78 -1.63 -7.35 3.73
CA VAL A 78 -0.50 -7.61 2.82
C VAL A 78 -0.69 -8.92 2.05
N LYS A 79 -1.10 -10.00 2.73
CA LYS A 79 -1.40 -11.28 2.06
C LYS A 79 -2.54 -11.17 1.05
N GLN A 80 -3.50 -10.28 1.29
CA GLN A 80 -4.58 -9.95 0.36
C GLN A 80 -4.18 -8.88 -0.69
N GLN A 81 -2.89 -8.52 -0.78
CA GLN A 81 -2.35 -7.49 -1.67
C GLN A 81 -3.05 -6.11 -1.51
N SER A 82 -3.68 -5.89 -0.37
CA SER A 82 -4.40 -4.67 -0.01
C SER A 82 -3.45 -3.69 0.67
N TYR A 83 -2.37 -3.31 -0.02
CA TYR A 83 -1.25 -2.54 0.56
C TYR A 83 -1.66 -1.16 1.09
N GLN A 84 -2.71 -0.55 0.53
CA GLN A 84 -3.22 0.71 1.06
C GLN A 84 -3.77 0.54 2.47
N ALA A 85 -4.68 -0.43 2.68
CA ALA A 85 -5.22 -0.75 3.99
C ALA A 85 -4.11 -1.20 4.96
N ALA A 86 -3.14 -1.98 4.46
CA ALA A 86 -1.99 -2.40 5.25
C ALA A 86 -1.15 -1.22 5.76
N ARG A 87 -0.86 -0.21 4.93
CA ARG A 87 -0.12 1.00 5.33
C ARG A 87 -0.88 1.85 6.35
N GLU A 88 -2.21 1.92 6.22
CA GLU A 88 -3.06 2.64 7.18
C GLU A 88 -3.05 1.95 8.54
N ALA A 89 -3.23 0.63 8.56
CA ALA A 89 -3.14 -0.17 9.79
C ALA A 89 -1.74 -0.09 10.40
N LEU A 90 -0.68 -0.17 9.58
CA LEU A 90 0.70 -0.07 10.04
C LEU A 90 0.98 1.28 10.70
N GLY A 91 0.54 2.40 10.12
CA GLY A 91 0.69 3.72 10.74
C GLY A 91 0.05 3.79 12.12
N LYS A 92 -1.18 3.30 12.27
CA LYS A 92 -1.89 3.27 13.56
C LYS A 92 -1.18 2.41 14.60
N VAL A 93 -0.70 1.23 14.20
CA VAL A 93 0.04 0.32 15.09
C VAL A 93 1.36 0.94 15.55
N LEU A 94 2.09 1.57 14.62
CA LEU A 94 3.35 2.23 14.95
C LEU A 94 3.16 3.37 15.94
N HIS A 95 2.05 4.12 15.84
CA HIS A 95 1.72 5.15 16.82
C HIS A 95 1.68 4.58 18.22
N THR A 96 0.80 3.61 18.45
CA THR A 96 0.62 2.99 19.77
C THR A 96 1.90 2.31 20.27
N LEU A 97 2.67 1.67 19.38
CA LEU A 97 3.96 1.08 19.75
C LEU A 97 4.99 2.13 20.19
N GLN A 98 5.04 3.29 19.55
CA GLN A 98 5.99 4.35 19.86
C GLN A 98 5.61 5.06 21.17
N ASP A 99 4.33 5.32 21.38
CA ASP A 99 3.81 5.98 22.59
C ASP A 99 4.10 5.18 23.86
N PHE A 100 4.17 3.85 23.79
CA PHE A 100 4.65 3.05 24.93
C PHE A 100 6.00 3.57 25.47
N TYR A 101 6.94 3.93 24.61
CA TYR A 101 8.28 4.35 25.04
C TYR A 101 8.34 5.79 25.51
N SER A 102 7.45 6.66 25.02
CA SER A 102 7.37 8.05 25.47
C SER A 102 6.52 8.22 26.73
N HIS A 103 5.46 7.42 26.89
CA HIS A 103 4.43 7.62 27.93
C HIS A 103 4.54 6.65 29.11
N SER A 104 5.28 5.54 28.98
CA SER A 104 5.59 4.64 30.09
C SER A 104 6.93 4.95 30.77
N ASN A 105 7.20 4.26 31.88
CA ASN A 105 8.48 4.30 32.59
C ASN A 105 9.57 3.36 32.03
N TRP A 106 9.43 2.82 30.82
CA TRP A 106 10.35 1.81 30.27
C TRP A 106 11.82 2.23 30.31
N ILE A 107 12.09 3.49 29.95
CA ILE A 107 13.46 4.03 29.94
C ILE A 107 13.97 4.25 31.36
N GLU A 108 13.12 4.71 32.28
CA GLU A 108 13.41 4.90 33.70
C GLU A 108 13.71 3.59 34.41
N LEU A 109 13.16 2.46 33.93
CA LEU A 109 13.52 1.12 34.38
C LEU A 109 14.93 0.67 33.91
N GLY A 110 15.67 1.53 33.20
CA GLY A 110 16.99 1.25 32.66
C GLY A 110 16.96 0.36 31.42
N LYS A 111 15.82 0.26 30.73
CA LYS A 111 15.69 -0.58 29.53
C LYS A 111 16.12 0.21 28.30
N THR A 112 17.10 -0.35 27.59
CA THR A 112 17.65 0.23 26.36
C THR A 112 17.28 -0.57 25.11
N GLU A 113 16.53 -1.66 25.26
CA GLU A 113 16.09 -2.54 24.18
C GLU A 113 14.56 -2.52 24.04
N PRO A 114 14.02 -2.85 22.85
CA PRO A 114 12.58 -2.97 22.64
C PRO A 114 11.93 -3.97 23.58
N TYR A 115 10.69 -3.69 24.00
CA TYR A 115 9.86 -4.66 24.68
C TYR A 115 9.15 -5.56 23.65
N SER A 116 9.86 -6.58 23.16
CA SER A 116 9.38 -7.50 22.11
C SER A 116 8.01 -8.13 22.40
N ASN A 117 7.66 -8.25 23.69
CA ASN A 117 6.37 -8.77 24.14
C ASN A 117 5.17 -7.93 23.65
N LEU A 118 5.36 -6.66 23.29
CA LEU A 118 4.33 -5.81 22.68
C LEU A 118 3.96 -6.24 21.25
N ILE A 119 4.89 -6.87 20.53
CA ILE A 119 4.70 -7.32 19.15
C ILE A 119 4.33 -8.81 19.15
N LYS A 120 5.01 -9.60 19.98
CA LYS A 120 4.83 -11.04 20.15
C LYS A 120 4.56 -11.34 21.63
N PRO A 121 3.30 -11.38 22.08
CA PRO A 121 2.94 -11.57 23.49
C PRO A 121 3.18 -13.03 23.92
N GLU A 122 4.44 -13.41 24.07
CA GLU A 122 4.87 -14.73 24.52
C GLU A 122 4.74 -14.89 26.03
N THR A 123 4.72 -13.76 26.77
CA THR A 123 4.63 -13.74 28.22
C THR A 123 3.54 -12.77 28.69
N PRO A 124 2.78 -13.09 29.77
CA PRO A 124 1.84 -12.14 30.35
C PRO A 124 2.55 -10.90 30.93
N ILE A 125 1.98 -9.72 30.73
CA ILE A 125 2.41 -8.50 31.44
C ILE A 125 1.78 -8.52 32.84
N ASN A 126 2.55 -8.93 33.85
CA ASN A 126 2.08 -9.10 35.23
C ASN A 126 2.72 -8.12 36.24
N ASN A 127 3.60 -7.23 35.78
CA ASN A 127 4.35 -6.29 36.60
C ASN A 127 3.78 -4.86 36.51
N ILE A 128 2.52 -4.68 36.15
CA ILE A 128 1.88 -3.35 36.16
C ILE A 128 1.72 -2.88 37.60
N ALA A 129 2.04 -1.62 37.87
CA ALA A 129 2.00 -1.05 39.21
C ALA A 129 0.56 -0.89 39.72
N ASP A 130 0.28 -1.49 40.87
CA ASP A 130 -1.00 -1.48 41.58
C ASP A 130 -1.04 -0.50 42.77
N SER A 131 0.09 0.13 43.08
CA SER A 131 0.28 1.08 44.19
C SER A 131 0.67 2.47 43.67
N LYS A 132 1.03 3.38 44.59
CA LYS A 132 1.57 4.70 44.26
C LYS A 132 2.82 4.54 43.39
N THR A 133 2.93 5.36 42.34
CA THR A 133 4.04 5.31 41.38
C THR A 133 4.80 6.61 41.22
N CYS A 134 4.21 7.74 41.62
CA CYS A 134 4.84 9.05 41.52
C CYS A 134 4.72 9.86 42.82
N ARG A 135 5.69 10.75 43.02
CA ARG A 135 5.58 11.97 43.80
C ARG A 135 5.39 13.16 42.86
N SER A 136 4.80 14.25 43.34
CA SER A 136 4.72 15.50 42.58
C SER A 136 6.13 16.06 42.33
N CYS A 137 6.37 16.58 41.13
CA CYS A 137 7.54 17.37 40.78
C CYS A 137 7.15 18.80 40.41
N THR A 138 8.09 19.72 40.54
CA THR A 138 7.92 21.10 40.06
C THR A 138 8.36 21.20 38.61
N TRP A 139 7.84 22.19 37.87
CA TRP A 139 8.07 22.40 36.43
C TRP A 139 9.54 22.40 35.98
N THR A 140 10.50 22.61 36.89
CA THR A 140 11.92 22.72 36.56
C THR A 140 12.68 21.40 36.62
N ASP A 141 12.19 20.37 37.33
CA ASP A 141 12.87 19.08 37.43
C ASP A 141 11.92 17.95 37.85
N CYS A 142 11.70 17.00 36.94
CA CYS A 142 10.94 15.77 37.18
C CYS A 142 11.80 14.49 37.08
N THR A 143 13.13 14.60 37.05
CA THR A 143 14.05 13.46 36.80
C THR A 143 13.90 12.27 37.75
N ASN A 144 13.35 12.47 38.96
CA ASN A 144 13.18 11.44 39.98
C ASN A 144 11.77 11.44 40.60
N ASN A 145 10.75 11.79 39.81
CA ASN A 145 9.38 11.81 40.31
C ASN A 145 8.75 10.40 40.41
N ILE A 146 9.25 9.40 39.67
CA ILE A 146 8.85 8.00 39.80
C ILE A 146 9.45 7.42 41.08
N LEU A 147 8.64 6.73 41.89
CA LEU A 147 9.09 6.19 43.17
C LEU A 147 10.15 5.11 42.98
N GLU A 148 11.18 5.13 43.82
CA GLU A 148 12.33 4.24 43.75
C GLU A 148 11.91 2.77 43.92
N GLU A 149 10.84 2.51 44.68
CA GLU A 149 10.25 1.17 44.84
C GLU A 149 9.70 0.61 43.51
N VAL A 150 9.07 1.44 42.67
CA VAL A 150 8.59 1.03 41.34
C VAL A 150 9.76 0.60 40.47
N ILE A 151 10.86 1.37 40.50
CA ILE A 151 12.07 1.07 39.75
C ILE A 151 12.74 -0.20 40.28
N ALA A 152 12.90 -0.31 41.60
CA ALA A 152 13.54 -1.46 42.26
C ALA A 152 12.78 -2.76 42.02
N GLN A 153 11.43 -2.71 42.01
CA GLN A 153 10.57 -3.87 41.73
C GLN A 153 10.36 -4.12 40.23
N GLN A 154 10.92 -3.28 39.35
CA GLN A 154 10.73 -3.36 37.91
C GLN A 154 9.25 -3.33 37.50
N LYS A 155 8.45 -2.51 38.19
CA LYS A 155 7.03 -2.34 37.89
C LYS A 155 6.80 -1.35 36.75
N LEU A 156 5.86 -1.66 35.86
CA LEU A 156 5.43 -0.79 34.76
C LEU A 156 4.40 0.23 35.26
N THR A 157 4.59 1.49 34.91
CA THR A 157 3.60 2.57 35.09
C THR A 157 3.64 3.49 33.88
N SER A 158 2.58 4.26 33.66
CA SER A 158 2.52 5.27 32.60
C SER A 158 1.83 6.54 33.07
N GLY A 159 1.96 7.58 32.26
CA GLY A 159 1.32 8.86 32.50
C GLY A 159 -0.20 8.75 32.48
N TYR A 160 -0.87 9.34 33.46
CA TYR A 160 -2.32 9.51 33.41
C TYR A 160 -2.64 10.81 32.67
N PHE A 161 -3.30 10.69 31.52
CA PHE A 161 -3.71 11.82 30.70
C PHE A 161 -5.17 12.19 30.99
N GLY A 162 -5.42 13.46 31.35
CA GLY A 162 -6.76 14.02 31.41
C GLY A 162 -6.96 15.04 32.53
N PHE A 163 -8.22 15.28 32.91
CA PHE A 163 -8.56 16.27 33.94
C PHE A 163 -8.07 15.92 35.34
N SER A 164 -7.92 14.63 35.63
CA SER A 164 -7.48 14.14 36.93
C SER A 164 -6.79 12.78 36.79
N LYS A 165 -6.03 12.42 37.82
CA LYS A 165 -5.36 11.14 37.97
C LYS A 165 -5.63 10.55 39.36
N PRO A 166 -5.54 9.22 39.54
CA PRO A 166 -5.58 8.61 40.86
C PRO A 166 -4.46 9.12 41.77
N GLU A 167 -4.71 9.15 43.08
CA GLU A 167 -3.74 9.61 44.06
C GLU A 167 -2.44 8.80 43.98
N GLY A 168 -1.31 9.51 43.90
CA GLY A 168 0.03 8.90 43.85
C GLY A 168 0.40 8.29 42.51
N LYS A 169 -0.42 8.45 41.46
CA LYS A 169 -0.03 8.09 40.09
C LYS A 169 0.67 9.26 39.38
N CYS A 170 1.43 8.93 38.34
CA CYS A 170 2.11 9.92 37.51
C CYS A 170 1.12 10.61 36.56
N SER A 171 1.22 11.93 36.38
CA SER A 171 0.50 12.58 35.28
C SER A 171 1.25 12.28 33.98
N HIS A 172 0.56 12.40 32.85
CA HIS A 172 1.22 12.34 31.56
C HIS A 172 2.13 13.57 31.38
N GLY A 173 1.60 14.77 31.61
CA GLY A 173 2.28 16.04 31.35
C GLY A 173 1.79 16.72 30.07
N GLY A 174 2.17 17.98 29.92
CA GLY A 174 1.88 18.79 28.73
C GLY A 174 0.65 19.68 28.88
N MET A 175 0.47 20.58 27.90
CA MET A 175 -0.53 21.65 27.95
C MET A 175 -1.98 21.11 28.04
N PHE A 176 -2.24 19.94 27.46
CA PHE A 176 -3.57 19.32 27.42
C PHE A 176 -3.84 18.34 28.57
N ASP A 177 -2.92 18.23 29.55
CA ASP A 177 -3.09 17.40 30.74
C ASP A 177 -3.20 18.28 32.02
N PRO A 178 -4.41 18.76 32.36
CA PRO A 178 -4.62 19.56 33.59
C PRO A 178 -4.17 18.87 34.87
N SER A 179 -4.16 17.53 34.90
CA SER A 179 -3.68 16.77 36.06
C SER A 179 -2.18 16.96 36.35
N SER A 180 -1.43 17.55 35.41
CA SER A 180 0.01 17.78 35.54
C SER A 180 0.41 19.20 35.97
N TRP A 181 -0.51 20.17 35.97
CA TRP A 181 -0.15 21.60 36.11
C TRP A 181 0.55 21.97 37.44
N TRP A 182 0.39 21.14 38.47
CA TRP A 182 1.01 21.35 39.78
C TRP A 182 1.87 20.17 40.23
N ASP A 183 1.80 19.04 39.51
CA ASP A 183 2.43 17.77 39.89
C ASP A 183 3.51 17.31 38.90
N GLY A 184 3.62 17.96 37.73
CA GLY A 184 4.44 17.52 36.61
C GLY A 184 4.01 16.17 36.04
N GLY A 185 4.72 15.68 35.01
CA GLY A 185 4.40 14.43 34.32
C GLY A 185 5.61 13.56 34.04
N ILE A 186 5.42 12.49 33.26
CA ILE A 186 6.48 11.55 32.89
C ILE A 186 6.67 11.35 31.38
N ASN A 187 5.93 12.09 30.55
CA ASN A 187 6.05 11.93 29.10
C ASN A 187 7.40 12.45 28.58
N LYS A 188 7.78 11.87 27.43
CA LYS A 188 9.04 12.14 26.72
C LYS A 188 8.74 12.54 25.28
N ASP A 189 7.60 13.18 25.04
CA ASP A 189 7.13 13.54 23.69
C ASP A 189 8.10 14.47 22.97
N THR A 190 8.72 15.37 23.73
CA THR A 190 9.68 16.36 23.24
C THR A 190 10.81 16.54 24.25
N ALA A 191 11.89 17.21 23.84
CA ALA A 191 12.98 17.57 24.75
C ALA A 191 12.53 18.51 25.90
N ASP A 192 11.45 19.26 25.71
CA ASP A 192 10.89 20.20 26.70
C ASP A 192 9.79 19.56 27.58
N SER A 193 9.46 18.29 27.35
CA SER A 193 8.53 17.54 28.19
C SER A 193 9.07 17.34 29.61
N SER A 194 8.21 16.97 30.57
CA SER A 194 8.65 16.74 31.95
C SER A 194 9.81 15.73 32.05
N HIS A 195 9.79 14.67 31.24
CA HIS A 195 10.90 13.71 31.12
C HIS A 195 11.65 13.86 29.78
N GLY A 196 11.67 15.06 29.20
CA GLY A 196 12.30 15.32 27.91
C GLY A 196 13.80 15.05 27.86
N HIS A 197 14.48 15.03 29.02
CA HIS A 197 15.87 14.56 29.15
C HIS A 197 16.06 13.09 28.72
N LEU A 198 14.99 12.29 28.65
CA LEU A 198 14.98 10.91 28.13
C LEU A 198 14.39 10.80 26.72
N HIS A 199 14.02 11.90 26.08
CA HIS A 199 13.38 11.90 24.74
C HIS A 199 14.20 11.13 23.71
N GLU A 200 15.49 11.44 23.59
CA GLU A 200 16.38 10.77 22.62
C GLU A 200 16.51 9.26 22.91
N ALA A 201 16.63 8.88 24.18
CA ALA A 201 16.68 7.47 24.57
C ALA A 201 15.37 6.74 24.21
N ALA A 202 14.21 7.34 24.52
CA ALA A 202 12.91 6.80 24.15
C ALA A 202 12.75 6.68 22.63
N ALA A 203 13.14 7.70 21.86
CA ALA A 203 13.07 7.72 20.41
C ALA A 203 13.96 6.64 19.76
N LEU A 204 15.15 6.40 20.31
CA LEU A 204 16.05 5.34 19.86
C LEU A 204 15.44 3.95 20.09
N VAL A 205 14.90 3.69 21.27
CA VAL A 205 14.24 2.40 21.57
C VAL A 205 12.97 2.22 20.74
N ALA A 206 12.16 3.28 20.56
CA ALA A 206 10.98 3.26 19.71
C ALA A 206 11.34 3.00 18.23
N THR A 207 12.48 3.52 17.76
CA THR A 207 13.03 3.23 16.42
C THR A 207 13.44 1.77 16.29
N ALA A 208 14.10 1.21 17.31
CA ALA A 208 14.45 -0.21 17.34
C ALA A 208 13.20 -1.11 17.37
N ALA A 209 12.17 -0.76 18.15
CA ALA A 209 10.90 -1.46 18.19
C ALA A 209 10.14 -1.40 16.86
N THR A 210 10.16 -0.24 16.20
CA THR A 210 9.62 -0.07 14.84
C THR A 210 10.31 -1.02 13.86
N ARG A 211 11.64 -1.14 13.95
CA ARG A 211 12.41 -2.09 13.12
C ARG A 211 12.04 -3.54 13.41
N GLU A 212 11.91 -3.92 14.68
CA GLU A 212 11.49 -5.27 15.08
C GLU A 212 10.10 -5.62 14.52
N LEU A 213 9.13 -4.69 14.63
CA LEU A 213 7.79 -4.89 14.09
C LEU A 213 7.79 -5.05 12.56
N LEU A 214 8.58 -4.25 11.86
CA LEU A 214 8.74 -4.39 10.40
C LEU A 214 9.39 -5.72 10.02
N GLN A 215 10.37 -6.20 10.80
CA GLN A 215 10.98 -7.52 10.60
C GLN A 215 10.00 -8.66 10.85
N ASP A 216 9.16 -8.56 11.88
CA ASP A 216 8.09 -9.52 12.17
C ASP A 216 7.06 -9.60 11.03
N ILE A 217 6.62 -8.44 10.51
CA ILE A 217 5.75 -8.39 9.33
C ILE A 217 6.45 -9.03 8.12
N ARG A 218 7.70 -8.65 7.84
CA ARG A 218 8.49 -9.20 6.72
C ARG A 218 8.59 -10.73 6.81
N ALA A 219 8.90 -11.27 7.99
CA ALA A 219 8.99 -12.71 8.22
C ALA A 219 7.65 -13.42 7.95
N ALA A 220 6.53 -12.79 8.27
CA ALA A 220 5.19 -13.39 8.13
C ALA A 220 4.61 -13.34 6.70
N VAL A 221 5.04 -12.36 5.88
CA VAL A 221 4.48 -12.12 4.53
C VAL A 221 5.47 -12.44 3.40
N GLY A 222 6.75 -12.59 3.72
CA GLY A 222 7.83 -12.81 2.77
C GLY A 222 8.35 -11.53 2.12
N ASP A 223 9.58 -11.59 1.60
CA ASP A 223 10.31 -10.44 1.07
C ASP A 223 9.59 -9.72 -0.05
N THR A 224 8.99 -10.45 -0.99
CA THR A 224 8.28 -9.86 -2.13
C THR A 224 7.10 -9.00 -1.69
N GLU A 225 6.24 -9.54 -0.83
CA GLU A 225 5.05 -8.83 -0.36
C GLU A 225 5.40 -7.68 0.60
N PHE A 226 6.45 -7.87 1.41
CA PHE A 226 6.98 -6.80 2.25
C PHE A 226 7.53 -5.64 1.42
N LEU A 227 8.29 -5.91 0.36
CA LEU A 227 8.79 -4.88 -0.54
C LEU A 227 7.64 -4.13 -1.22
N ARG A 228 6.54 -4.81 -1.58
CA ARG A 228 5.32 -4.17 -2.11
C ARG A 228 4.63 -3.30 -1.06
N LEU A 229 4.53 -3.75 0.18
CA LEU A 229 4.06 -2.92 1.31
C LEU A 229 4.89 -1.63 1.42
N MET A 230 6.21 -1.72 1.32
CA MET A 230 7.13 -0.59 1.41
C MET A 230 7.23 0.26 0.13
N GLY A 231 6.57 -0.16 -0.96
CA GLY A 231 6.53 0.60 -2.21
C GLY A 231 7.69 0.32 -3.18
N PHE A 232 8.52 -0.69 -2.92
CA PHE A 232 9.67 -1.07 -3.77
C PHE A 232 9.27 -1.83 -5.04
N SER A 233 8.04 -2.33 -5.12
CA SER A 233 7.50 -2.99 -6.30
C SER A 233 6.04 -2.59 -6.47
N GLN A 234 5.71 -1.92 -7.56
CA GLN A 234 4.41 -2.20 -8.17
C GLN A 234 4.57 -3.56 -8.86
N THR A 235 3.62 -4.46 -8.66
CA THR A 235 3.36 -5.47 -9.68
C THR A 235 3.05 -4.71 -10.95
N SER A 236 4.05 -4.59 -11.82
CA SER A 236 3.81 -4.08 -13.15
C SER A 236 3.10 -5.24 -13.87
N VAL A 237 1.77 -5.19 -13.85
CA VAL A 237 0.91 -6.19 -14.51
C VAL A 237 0.68 -5.74 -15.93
N LEU A 238 0.80 -6.66 -16.88
CA LEU A 238 0.27 -6.47 -18.24
C LEU A 238 -1.06 -7.19 -18.30
N SER A 239 -2.15 -6.45 -18.52
CA SER A 239 -3.49 -7.01 -18.63
C SER A 239 -4.01 -6.86 -20.04
N PHE A 240 -4.51 -7.95 -20.60
CA PHE A 240 -5.03 -8.01 -21.96
C PHE A 240 -6.47 -8.50 -21.92
N VAL A 241 -7.37 -7.74 -22.52
CA VAL A 241 -8.79 -8.06 -22.70
C VAL A 241 -9.02 -8.25 -24.18
N ILE A 242 -9.32 -9.47 -24.61
CA ILE A 242 -9.28 -9.84 -26.03
C ILE A 242 -10.62 -10.41 -26.44
N ASP A 243 -11.20 -9.82 -27.46
CA ASP A 243 -12.38 -10.34 -28.13
C ASP A 243 -12.07 -11.64 -28.87
N THR A 244 -12.96 -12.62 -28.74
CA THR A 244 -12.81 -13.98 -29.28
C THR A 244 -14.00 -14.41 -30.13
N THR A 245 -14.88 -13.48 -30.50
CA THR A 245 -15.98 -13.67 -31.44
C THR A 245 -15.49 -14.07 -32.83
N SER A 246 -16.40 -14.54 -33.68
CA SER A 246 -16.05 -15.08 -35.01
C SER A 246 -15.59 -14.03 -36.03
N ASP A 247 -16.01 -12.78 -35.90
CA ASP A 247 -15.59 -11.63 -36.71
C ASP A 247 -14.12 -11.25 -36.47
N MET A 248 -13.62 -11.46 -35.25
CA MET A 248 -12.19 -11.36 -34.91
C MET A 248 -11.29 -12.38 -35.65
N SER A 249 -11.84 -13.29 -36.47
CA SER A 249 -11.07 -14.34 -37.16
C SER A 249 -9.98 -13.80 -38.08
N GLU A 250 -10.19 -12.62 -38.68
CA GLU A 250 -9.15 -11.97 -39.48
C GLU A 250 -8.09 -11.29 -38.61
N ASP A 251 -8.39 -10.91 -37.37
CA ASP A 251 -7.53 -10.09 -36.51
C ASP A 251 -6.79 -10.88 -35.42
N ILE A 252 -7.34 -12.01 -34.97
CA ILE A 252 -6.88 -12.73 -33.77
C ILE A 252 -5.40 -13.15 -33.85
N GLU A 253 -4.90 -13.48 -35.04
CA GLU A 253 -3.48 -13.81 -35.24
C GLU A 253 -2.57 -12.60 -35.02
N GLU A 254 -2.97 -11.42 -35.50
CA GLU A 254 -2.19 -10.19 -35.29
C GLU A 254 -2.31 -9.72 -33.84
N VAL A 255 -3.48 -9.87 -33.20
CA VAL A 255 -3.65 -9.61 -31.77
C VAL A 255 -2.70 -10.48 -30.93
N ARG A 256 -2.59 -11.79 -31.23
CA ARG A 256 -1.62 -12.69 -30.57
C ARG A 256 -0.18 -12.24 -30.79
N ARG A 257 0.17 -11.87 -32.03
CA ARG A 257 1.52 -11.40 -32.37
C ARG A 257 1.87 -10.12 -31.60
N VAL A 258 0.97 -9.14 -31.57
CA VAL A 258 1.17 -7.84 -30.92
C VAL A 258 1.23 -8.00 -29.40
N THR A 259 0.33 -8.80 -28.81
CA THR A 259 0.33 -9.10 -27.38
C THR A 259 1.63 -9.80 -26.95
N SER A 260 2.11 -10.75 -27.76
CA SER A 260 3.41 -11.40 -27.55
C SER A 260 4.56 -10.40 -27.66
N PHE A 261 4.54 -9.52 -28.66
CA PHE A 261 5.55 -8.47 -28.83
C PHE A 261 5.61 -7.51 -27.63
N ILE A 262 4.45 -7.07 -27.11
CA ILE A 262 4.42 -6.22 -25.91
C ILE A 262 5.04 -6.95 -24.73
N THR A 263 4.70 -8.23 -24.55
CA THR A 263 5.23 -9.09 -23.48
C THR A 263 6.75 -9.23 -23.59
N ASP A 264 7.26 -9.47 -24.79
CA ASP A 264 8.69 -9.64 -25.07
C ASP A 264 9.48 -8.34 -24.94
N SER A 265 8.92 -7.22 -25.41
CA SER A 265 9.55 -5.90 -25.33
C SER A 265 9.81 -5.41 -23.91
N LYS A 266 9.15 -6.02 -22.91
CA LYS A 266 9.32 -5.72 -21.48
C LYS A 266 10.21 -6.75 -20.79
N THR A 267 10.36 -7.96 -21.32
CA THR A 267 11.16 -9.03 -20.70
C THR A 267 12.65 -8.70 -20.67
N GLY A 268 13.31 -8.85 -19.53
CA GLY A 268 14.75 -8.58 -19.37
C GLY A 268 15.13 -7.10 -19.28
N THR A 269 14.16 -6.18 -19.12
CA THR A 269 14.40 -4.74 -18.96
C THR A 269 14.03 -4.26 -17.57
N ALA A 270 14.42 -3.03 -17.18
CA ALA A 270 13.94 -2.39 -15.94
C ALA A 270 12.41 -2.27 -15.88
N ALA A 271 11.72 -2.32 -17.03
CA ALA A 271 10.27 -2.30 -17.15
C ALA A 271 9.62 -3.71 -17.13
N GLN A 272 10.39 -4.76 -16.81
CA GLN A 272 9.91 -6.14 -16.79
C GLN A 272 8.68 -6.29 -15.89
N ARG A 273 7.66 -6.92 -16.49
CA ARG A 273 6.35 -7.13 -15.86
C ARG A 273 6.40 -8.36 -14.96
N SER A 274 5.90 -8.20 -13.74
CA SER A 274 5.98 -9.24 -12.72
C SER A 274 4.87 -10.29 -12.86
N GLU A 275 3.84 -9.96 -13.63
CA GLU A 275 2.60 -10.74 -13.76
C GLU A 275 1.85 -10.36 -15.04
N TYR A 276 1.12 -11.32 -15.58
CA TYR A 276 0.33 -11.21 -16.80
C TYR A 276 -1.11 -11.63 -16.52
N ILE A 277 -2.07 -10.85 -17.02
CA ILE A 277 -3.50 -11.16 -16.98
C ILE A 277 -4.01 -11.24 -18.42
N LEU A 278 -4.75 -12.32 -18.73
CA LEU A 278 -5.45 -12.50 -20.00
C LEU A 278 -6.94 -12.72 -19.72
N VAL A 279 -7.79 -11.89 -20.30
CA VAL A 279 -9.25 -11.98 -20.20
C VAL A 279 -9.83 -12.11 -21.61
N PRO A 280 -10.11 -13.32 -22.10
CA PRO A 280 -10.92 -13.47 -23.29
C PRO A 280 -12.36 -13.04 -22.99
N PHE A 281 -13.04 -12.44 -23.95
CA PHE A 281 -14.49 -12.25 -23.90
C PHE A 281 -15.13 -12.61 -25.25
N ASN A 282 -16.41 -12.92 -25.21
CA ASN A 282 -17.23 -13.37 -26.33
C ASN A 282 -18.68 -12.86 -26.09
N ASP A 283 -19.66 -13.41 -26.80
CA ASP A 283 -21.08 -13.24 -26.50
C ASP A 283 -21.82 -14.59 -26.65
N PRO A 284 -22.64 -14.98 -25.65
CA PRO A 284 -23.02 -14.23 -24.43
C PRO A 284 -22.01 -14.32 -23.27
N ASP A 285 -20.93 -15.10 -23.41
CA ASP A 285 -20.01 -15.45 -22.32
C ASP A 285 -18.74 -14.58 -22.29
N TYR A 286 -18.11 -14.45 -21.12
CA TYR A 286 -16.82 -13.78 -20.96
C TYR A 286 -15.96 -14.45 -19.88
N GLY A 287 -14.64 -14.44 -20.07
CA GLY A 287 -13.70 -15.18 -19.24
C GLY A 287 -13.73 -16.70 -19.48
N PRO A 288 -13.17 -17.51 -18.56
CA PRO A 288 -12.46 -17.11 -17.35
C PRO A 288 -11.15 -16.36 -17.65
N HIS A 289 -10.65 -15.60 -16.67
CA HIS A 289 -9.35 -14.93 -16.79
C HIS A 289 -8.19 -15.82 -16.34
N LEU A 290 -7.05 -15.70 -17.01
CA LEU A 290 -5.77 -16.22 -16.57
C LEU A 290 -5.00 -15.13 -15.81
N ARG A 291 -4.36 -15.49 -14.71
CA ARG A 291 -3.37 -14.67 -14.00
C ARG A 291 -2.13 -15.50 -13.74
N THR A 292 -0.95 -15.05 -14.20
CA THR A 292 0.29 -15.82 -14.05
C THR A 292 1.54 -14.94 -14.04
N THR A 293 2.57 -15.38 -13.33
CA THR A 293 3.92 -14.79 -13.38
C THR A 293 4.82 -15.48 -14.42
N ASN A 294 4.35 -16.57 -15.04
CA ASN A 294 5.11 -17.33 -16.03
C ASN A 294 4.78 -16.82 -17.46
N PRO A 295 5.72 -16.15 -18.15
CA PRO A 295 5.49 -15.62 -19.50
C PRO A 295 5.21 -16.73 -20.53
N ASP A 296 5.78 -17.93 -20.37
CA ASP A 296 5.55 -19.04 -21.30
C ASP A 296 4.15 -19.62 -21.14
N LEU A 297 3.65 -19.72 -19.90
CA LEU A 297 2.26 -20.10 -19.65
C LEU A 297 1.29 -19.06 -20.22
N PHE A 298 1.58 -17.77 -20.04
CA PHE A 298 0.79 -16.70 -20.62
C PHE A 298 0.73 -16.80 -22.15
N LYS A 299 1.88 -16.92 -22.82
CA LYS A 299 1.95 -17.06 -24.29
C LYS A 299 1.26 -18.33 -24.79
N LYS A 300 1.37 -19.44 -24.05
CA LYS A 300 0.66 -20.69 -24.38
C LYS A 300 -0.86 -20.48 -24.40
N GLN A 301 -1.40 -19.79 -23.40
CA GLN A 301 -2.85 -19.52 -23.31
C GLN A 301 -3.30 -18.49 -24.35
N LEU A 302 -2.50 -17.45 -24.59
CA LEU A 302 -2.73 -16.49 -25.67
C LEU A 302 -2.82 -17.17 -27.05
N ASN A 303 -1.92 -18.11 -27.33
CA ASN A 303 -1.91 -18.84 -28.59
C ASN A 303 -3.03 -19.88 -28.71
N ALA A 304 -3.68 -20.23 -27.59
CA ALA A 304 -4.81 -21.16 -27.56
C ALA A 304 -6.16 -20.48 -27.80
N LEU A 305 -6.24 -19.14 -27.79
CA LEU A 305 -7.46 -18.40 -28.12
C LEU A 305 -7.96 -18.81 -29.51
N ARG A 306 -9.26 -18.77 -29.76
CA ARG A 306 -9.88 -19.03 -31.07
C ARG A 306 -10.94 -17.96 -31.30
N ALA A 307 -11.06 -17.47 -32.53
CA ALA A 307 -12.10 -16.55 -32.92
C ALA A 307 -13.30 -17.38 -33.40
N GLU A 308 -14.26 -17.62 -32.51
CA GLU A 308 -15.43 -18.46 -32.75
C GLU A 308 -16.60 -18.03 -31.87
N GLY A 309 -17.84 -18.32 -32.29
CA GLY A 309 -19.04 -17.88 -31.56
C GLY A 309 -19.36 -16.40 -31.78
N GLY A 310 -19.89 -15.75 -30.74
CA GLY A 310 -20.23 -14.32 -30.74
C GLY A 310 -21.71 -13.99 -30.94
N GLY A 311 -22.57 -14.99 -31.16
CA GLY A 311 -24.02 -14.77 -31.23
C GLY A 311 -24.42 -13.63 -32.19
N ASP A 312 -24.94 -12.54 -31.64
CA ASP A 312 -25.28 -11.31 -32.34
C ASP A 312 -24.40 -10.13 -31.87
N ALA A 313 -23.85 -9.35 -32.80
CA ALA A 313 -23.21 -8.10 -32.45
C ALA A 313 -24.24 -7.08 -31.89
N PRO A 314 -23.90 -6.26 -30.87
CA PRO A 314 -22.56 -6.02 -30.33
C PRO A 314 -22.11 -7.02 -29.22
N GLU A 315 -20.92 -6.84 -28.62
CA GLU A 315 -20.24 -7.87 -27.79
C GLU A 315 -20.09 -7.50 -26.29
N MET A 316 -19.75 -8.46 -25.42
CA MET A 316 -19.69 -8.29 -23.94
C MET A 316 -18.38 -7.62 -23.41
N CYS A 317 -17.86 -6.64 -24.14
CA CYS A 317 -16.56 -6.00 -23.89
C CYS A 317 -16.44 -5.40 -22.47
N LEU A 318 -17.45 -4.69 -21.96
CA LEU A 318 -17.33 -4.02 -20.66
C LEU A 318 -17.33 -4.99 -19.49
N SER A 319 -17.94 -6.17 -19.63
CA SER A 319 -17.89 -7.26 -18.65
C SER A 319 -16.49 -7.87 -18.59
N GLY A 320 -15.85 -8.10 -19.75
CA GLY A 320 -14.44 -8.51 -19.83
C GLY A 320 -13.50 -7.48 -19.20
N LEU A 321 -13.72 -6.18 -19.50
CA LEU A 321 -12.92 -5.10 -18.91
C LEU A 321 -13.16 -4.95 -17.40
N GLN A 322 -14.40 -5.10 -16.93
CA GLN A 322 -14.71 -5.12 -15.51
C GLN A 322 -13.94 -6.25 -14.80
N LEU A 323 -13.95 -7.46 -15.36
CA LEU A 323 -13.22 -8.60 -14.81
C LEU A 323 -11.72 -8.29 -14.72
N ALA A 324 -11.13 -7.73 -15.77
CA ALA A 324 -9.74 -7.30 -15.78
C ALA A 324 -9.44 -6.26 -14.68
N LEU A 325 -10.27 -5.23 -14.53
CA LEU A 325 -10.09 -4.18 -13.52
C LEU A 325 -10.25 -4.70 -12.08
N THR A 326 -11.11 -5.70 -11.86
CA THR A 326 -11.27 -6.33 -10.54
C THR A 326 -10.17 -7.33 -10.21
N SER A 327 -9.55 -7.94 -11.22
CA SER A 327 -8.46 -8.91 -11.03
C SER A 327 -7.07 -8.27 -11.06
N SER A 328 -6.95 -7.02 -11.50
CA SER A 328 -5.68 -6.30 -11.62
C SER A 328 -5.36 -5.46 -10.37
N PRO A 329 -4.08 -5.32 -10.00
CA PRO A 329 -3.63 -4.31 -9.04
C PRO A 329 -3.96 -2.88 -9.50
N VAL A 330 -3.93 -1.94 -8.56
CA VAL A 330 -4.04 -0.50 -8.87
C VAL A 330 -2.92 -0.04 -9.81
N GLN A 331 -3.18 0.94 -10.66
CA GLN A 331 -2.26 1.51 -11.66
C GLN A 331 -1.80 0.50 -12.73
N THR A 332 -2.67 -0.45 -13.06
CA THR A 332 -2.38 -1.42 -14.14
C THR A 332 -2.63 -0.80 -15.51
N GLU A 333 -1.78 -1.12 -16.47
CA GLU A 333 -1.98 -0.81 -17.88
C GLU A 333 -2.74 -1.97 -18.55
N ILE A 334 -3.92 -1.67 -19.08
CA ILE A 334 -4.84 -2.64 -19.69
C ILE A 334 -4.95 -2.34 -21.18
N PHE A 335 -4.82 -3.38 -22.01
CA PHE A 335 -5.03 -3.33 -23.45
C PHE A 335 -6.29 -4.10 -23.81
N VAL A 336 -7.24 -3.45 -24.48
CA VAL A 336 -8.49 -4.05 -24.95
C VAL A 336 -8.42 -4.16 -26.48
N PHE A 337 -8.72 -5.33 -27.03
CA PHE A 337 -8.79 -5.58 -28.48
C PHE A 337 -10.19 -6.08 -28.84
N THR A 338 -10.85 -5.43 -29.80
CA THR A 338 -12.20 -5.78 -30.29
C THR A 338 -12.46 -5.11 -31.63
N ASP A 339 -13.29 -5.71 -32.46
CA ASP A 339 -13.82 -5.16 -33.72
C ASP A 339 -15.30 -4.74 -33.61
N ALA A 340 -15.89 -4.81 -32.42
CA ALA A 340 -17.30 -4.54 -32.19
C ALA A 340 -17.57 -3.51 -31.08
N ASP A 341 -18.75 -2.90 -31.14
CA ASP A 341 -19.26 -2.05 -30.06
C ASP A 341 -19.64 -2.92 -28.84
N ALA A 342 -19.79 -2.31 -27.66
CA ALA A 342 -20.17 -3.01 -26.45
C ALA A 342 -21.69 -3.20 -26.40
N LYS A 343 -22.18 -4.43 -26.17
CA LYS A 343 -23.58 -4.76 -25.87
C LYS A 343 -23.97 -4.32 -24.47
N ASP A 344 -23.02 -4.39 -23.55
CA ASP A 344 -23.22 -4.18 -22.11
C ASP A 344 -22.93 -2.74 -21.65
N LYS A 345 -23.24 -1.73 -22.49
CA LYS A 345 -23.03 -0.27 -22.21
C LYS A 345 -23.57 0.21 -20.87
N ARG A 346 -24.56 -0.48 -20.30
CA ARG A 346 -25.07 -0.24 -18.93
C ARG A 346 -23.96 -0.27 -17.87
N LEU A 347 -22.86 -0.98 -18.12
CA LEU A 347 -21.70 -1.08 -17.23
C LEU A 347 -20.75 0.12 -17.30
N ARG A 348 -20.93 1.06 -18.24
CA ARG A 348 -20.02 2.21 -18.45
C ARG A 348 -19.65 2.93 -17.15
N ASN A 349 -20.66 3.27 -16.34
CA ASN A 349 -20.43 4.02 -15.09
C ASN A 349 -19.69 3.16 -14.04
N THR A 350 -19.99 1.86 -13.97
CA THR A 350 -19.30 0.90 -13.09
C THR A 350 -17.83 0.76 -13.48
N VAL A 351 -17.55 0.55 -14.77
CA VAL A 351 -16.19 0.46 -15.32
C VAL A 351 -15.42 1.76 -15.09
N ARG A 352 -16.05 2.93 -15.32
CA ARG A 352 -15.42 4.23 -15.02
C ARG A 352 -15.05 4.37 -13.54
N ALA A 353 -15.96 4.01 -12.62
CA ALA A 353 -15.66 4.05 -11.19
C ALA A 353 -14.51 3.10 -10.81
N LEU A 354 -14.43 1.92 -11.43
CA LEU A 354 -13.32 0.99 -11.25
C LEU A 354 -11.99 1.56 -11.78
N ILE A 355 -11.99 2.18 -12.96
CA ILE A 355 -10.82 2.89 -13.51
C ILE A 355 -10.35 3.98 -12.54
N GLU A 356 -11.26 4.84 -12.08
CA GLU A 356 -10.92 5.94 -11.17
C GLU A 356 -10.40 5.46 -9.81
N ARG A 357 -10.97 4.37 -9.29
CA ARG A 357 -10.56 3.76 -8.02
C ARG A 357 -9.21 3.07 -8.12
N THR A 358 -9.00 2.32 -9.21
CA THR A 358 -7.75 1.58 -9.42
C THR A 358 -6.65 2.46 -9.98
N LYS A 359 -6.96 3.62 -10.56
CA LYS A 359 -6.01 4.48 -11.30
C LYS A 359 -5.33 3.73 -12.45
N SER A 360 -6.00 2.70 -12.98
CA SER A 360 -5.53 1.93 -14.14
C SER A 360 -5.72 2.73 -15.43
N VAL A 361 -4.82 2.51 -16.38
CA VAL A 361 -4.86 3.13 -17.72
C VAL A 361 -5.38 2.10 -18.70
N VAL A 362 -6.43 2.43 -19.46
CA VAL A 362 -7.07 1.50 -20.40
C VAL A 362 -6.85 2.02 -21.83
N ASN A 363 -6.21 1.20 -22.66
CA ASN A 363 -6.00 1.48 -24.07
C ASN A 363 -6.85 0.53 -24.92
N PHE A 364 -7.73 1.07 -25.75
CA PHE A 364 -8.58 0.32 -26.67
C PHE A 364 -7.94 0.31 -28.08
N MET A 365 -7.83 -0.88 -28.64
CA MET A 365 -7.41 -1.16 -30.01
C MET A 365 -8.64 -1.67 -30.74
N LEU A 366 -9.29 -0.78 -31.49
CA LEU A 366 -10.55 -1.05 -32.17
C LEU A 366 -10.24 -1.43 -33.62
N THR A 367 -10.38 -2.70 -33.98
CA THR A 367 -10.14 -3.14 -35.37
C THR A 367 -11.38 -2.91 -36.22
N THR A 368 -11.21 -2.34 -37.41
CA THR A 368 -12.34 -2.13 -38.33
C THR A 368 -12.38 -3.24 -39.36
N ALA A 369 -13.40 -4.09 -39.34
CA ALA A 369 -13.70 -4.99 -40.46
C ALA A 369 -14.07 -4.18 -41.70
N ILE A 370 -13.66 -4.66 -42.89
CA ILE A 370 -13.81 -3.97 -44.19
C ILE A 370 -15.29 -3.72 -44.57
N SER A 371 -16.24 -4.34 -43.86
CA SER A 371 -17.67 -4.23 -44.14
C SER A 371 -18.55 -4.10 -42.88
N SER A 372 -18.53 -2.95 -42.22
CA SER A 372 -19.69 -2.36 -41.52
C SER A 372 -19.27 -1.09 -40.76
N GLN A 373 -20.27 -0.31 -40.33
CA GLN A 373 -20.16 1.02 -39.76
C GLN A 373 -19.10 1.14 -38.65
N GLN A 374 -18.44 2.30 -38.59
CA GLN A 374 -17.46 2.69 -37.56
C GLN A 374 -17.74 2.05 -36.19
N VAL A 375 -16.75 1.34 -35.64
CA VAL A 375 -16.65 0.92 -34.22
C VAL A 375 -16.43 2.15 -33.29
N SER A 376 -16.89 3.33 -33.73
CA SER A 376 -16.78 4.61 -33.02
C SER A 376 -17.79 4.64 -31.87
N SER A 377 -17.62 3.75 -30.90
CA SER A 377 -18.36 3.81 -29.66
C SER A 377 -17.79 4.91 -28.79
N GLN A 378 -18.58 5.97 -28.60
CA GLN A 378 -18.28 7.04 -27.64
C GLN A 378 -17.90 6.47 -26.26
N VAL A 379 -18.42 5.29 -25.90
CA VAL A 379 -18.11 4.59 -24.65
C VAL A 379 -16.63 4.26 -24.52
N TYR A 380 -15.97 3.75 -25.57
CA TYR A 380 -14.55 3.39 -25.52
C TYR A 380 -13.68 4.64 -25.40
N HIS A 381 -14.00 5.70 -26.16
CA HIS A 381 -13.31 6.98 -26.06
C HIS A 381 -13.46 7.63 -24.68
N ASP A 382 -14.67 7.64 -24.11
CA ASP A 382 -14.95 8.19 -22.78
C ASP A 382 -14.13 7.45 -21.69
N LEU A 383 -14.09 6.12 -21.75
CA LEU A 383 -13.39 5.29 -20.77
C LEU A 383 -11.86 5.42 -20.92
N ALA A 384 -11.36 5.43 -22.16
CA ALA A 384 -9.94 5.69 -22.43
C ALA A 384 -9.53 7.04 -21.86
N GLN A 385 -10.28 8.10 -22.17
CA GLN A 385 -10.01 9.46 -21.69
C GLN A 385 -10.06 9.55 -20.16
N ALA A 386 -11.06 8.95 -19.52
CA ALA A 386 -11.17 8.94 -18.06
C ALA A 386 -9.99 8.22 -17.37
N SER A 387 -9.37 7.26 -18.07
CA SER A 387 -8.21 6.51 -17.60
C SER A 387 -6.86 7.17 -17.93
N GLY A 388 -6.85 8.21 -18.78
CA GLY A 388 -5.63 8.75 -19.38
C GLY A 388 -4.99 7.85 -20.45
N GLY A 389 -5.75 6.88 -20.97
CA GLY A 389 -5.36 5.99 -22.06
C GLY A 389 -5.89 6.48 -23.42
N HIS A 390 -5.81 5.60 -24.42
CA HIS A 390 -6.18 5.91 -25.79
C HIS A 390 -7.22 4.93 -26.33
N ALA A 391 -8.15 5.40 -27.14
CA ALA A 391 -8.97 4.54 -27.99
C ALA A 391 -8.57 4.83 -29.44
N ILE A 392 -8.01 3.81 -30.11
CA ILE A 392 -7.45 3.94 -31.45
C ILE A 392 -8.15 2.96 -32.38
N GLU A 393 -8.76 3.50 -33.43
CA GLU A 393 -9.23 2.70 -34.56
C GLU A 393 -8.05 2.34 -35.47
N VAL A 394 -7.92 1.05 -35.76
CA VAL A 394 -6.81 0.50 -36.54
C VAL A 394 -7.33 -0.54 -37.52
N THR A 395 -6.61 -0.67 -38.63
CA THR A 395 -6.77 -1.83 -39.51
C THR A 395 -5.83 -2.95 -39.06
N LYS A 396 -6.10 -4.20 -39.46
CA LYS A 396 -5.17 -5.33 -39.26
C LYS A 396 -3.72 -4.99 -39.60
N GLY A 397 -3.50 -4.29 -40.72
CA GLY A 397 -2.16 -3.90 -41.19
C GLY A 397 -1.48 -2.80 -40.33
N THR A 398 -2.24 -2.02 -39.57
CA THR A 398 -1.73 -0.90 -38.75
C THR A 398 -1.73 -1.18 -37.25
N LEU A 399 -2.40 -2.25 -36.80
CA LEU A 399 -2.48 -2.68 -35.40
C LEU A 399 -1.08 -2.76 -34.74
N SER A 400 -0.12 -3.43 -35.39
CA SER A 400 1.26 -3.54 -34.88
C SER A 400 1.94 -2.19 -34.65
N GLN A 401 1.71 -1.21 -35.52
CA GLN A 401 2.34 0.11 -35.44
C GLN A 401 1.71 0.95 -34.33
N ALA A 402 0.38 1.01 -34.28
CA ALA A 402 -0.37 1.74 -33.26
C ALA A 402 -0.05 1.21 -31.85
N THR A 403 -0.04 -0.12 -31.69
CA THR A 403 0.26 -0.71 -30.40
C THR A 403 1.71 -0.50 -29.97
N LYS A 404 2.67 -0.52 -30.89
CA LYS A 404 4.07 -0.16 -30.60
C LYS A 404 4.18 1.27 -30.07
N ILE A 405 3.48 2.22 -30.69
CA ILE A 405 3.48 3.62 -30.26
C ILE A 405 2.95 3.70 -28.83
N ILE A 406 1.79 3.12 -28.53
CA ILE A 406 1.21 3.15 -27.18
C ILE A 406 2.16 2.50 -26.15
N ALA A 407 2.70 1.33 -26.46
CA ALA A 407 3.60 0.60 -25.57
C ALA A 407 4.94 1.32 -25.33
N LEU A 408 5.36 2.19 -26.26
CA LEU A 408 6.54 3.04 -26.12
C LEU A 408 6.21 4.35 -25.40
N THR A 409 5.04 4.95 -25.64
CA THR A 409 4.62 6.18 -24.97
C THR A 409 4.25 5.94 -23.51
N SER A 410 3.74 4.75 -23.17
CA SER A 410 3.48 4.37 -21.77
C SER A 410 4.75 4.20 -20.93
N ARG A 411 5.94 4.27 -21.55
CA ARG A 411 7.25 4.36 -20.86
C ARG A 411 7.56 5.77 -20.37
N SER A 412 6.83 6.77 -20.84
CA SER A 412 7.23 8.17 -20.70
C SER A 412 6.29 8.90 -19.74
N THR A 413 6.74 9.12 -18.51
CA THR A 413 6.32 10.30 -17.72
C THR A 413 6.94 11.59 -18.28
N LEU A 414 7.10 11.69 -19.60
CA LEU A 414 7.49 12.93 -20.27
C LEU A 414 6.22 13.74 -20.50
N VAL A 415 6.13 14.82 -19.72
CA VAL A 415 5.33 15.99 -20.04
C VAL A 415 5.59 16.35 -21.51
N ILE A 416 4.64 16.04 -22.39
CA ILE A 416 4.62 16.65 -23.72
C ILE A 416 4.24 18.10 -23.49
N LYS A 417 5.24 18.97 -23.34
CA LYS A 417 5.05 20.41 -23.58
C LYS A 417 4.69 20.52 -25.06
N ASN A 418 3.46 20.96 -25.31
CA ASN A 418 2.98 21.32 -26.63
C ASN A 418 4.01 22.18 -27.36
N PHE A 419 4.55 21.66 -28.47
CA PHE A 419 5.09 22.51 -29.51
C PHE A 419 3.90 23.00 -30.34
N VAL A 420 3.41 24.20 -30.03
CA VAL A 420 2.63 25.00 -30.96
C VAL A 420 3.63 25.95 -31.64
N LYS A 421 3.55 26.00 -32.97
CA LYS A 421 4.29 26.92 -33.83
C LYS A 421 4.08 28.38 -33.46
#